data_AF-A0A6G0X6M0-F1
#
_entry.id   AF-A0A6G0X6M0-F1
#
_cell.length_a   1.000
_cell.length_b   1.000
_cell.length_c   1.000
_cell.angle_alpha   90.00
_cell.angle_beta   90.00
_cell.angle_gamma   90.00
#
_symmetry.space_group_name_H-M   'P 1'
#
loop_
_entity.id
_entity.type
_entity.pdbx_description
1 polymer ?
#
loop_
_entity_poly.entity_id
_entity_poly.type
_entity_poly.pdbx_seq_one_letter_code
_entity_poly.pdbx_strand_id
1 'polypeptide(L)'
;MELVSSEKRLQKLINKATFKHCTSYNDNLNAAELENKIIKFDKPIYVGFAVLDISKTLMYDYHFNVMKKHYGDNIKLMNTDTDSLVYHINTKDFYGNLTNNPNLLDRMDTSDLPKDHPCHIAEQPNHTHSFWQERRKSRSLGIRQDVVKNHMTYNDQKVFVWCRGDGFQ
;
A
#
# COMPACT_ATOMS: atom_id res chain seq x y z
N MET A 1 7.17 35.70 -22.68
CA MET A 1 7.70 37.07 -22.48
C MET A 1 6.75 37.81 -21.55
N GLU A 2 7.27 38.40 -20.47
CA GLU A 2 6.49 39.15 -19.48
C GLU A 2 6.99 40.61 -19.44
N LEU A 3 6.08 41.58 -19.55
CA LEU A 3 6.39 42.99 -19.41
C LEU A 3 6.33 43.40 -17.94
N VAL A 4 7.38 44.04 -17.46
CA VAL A 4 7.55 44.41 -16.06
C VAL A 4 8.01 45.85 -15.94
N SER A 5 7.28 46.62 -15.14
CA SER A 5 7.61 48.02 -14.84
C SER A 5 8.26 48.24 -13.47
N SER A 6 8.23 47.24 -12.59
CA SER A 6 8.82 47.31 -11.26
C SER A 6 10.14 46.57 -11.19
N GLU A 7 11.20 47.26 -10.79
CA GLU A 7 12.55 46.71 -10.62
C GLU A 7 12.57 45.49 -9.66
N LYS A 8 11.79 45.54 -8.58
CA LYS A 8 11.66 44.41 -7.63
C LYS A 8 11.12 43.15 -8.29
N ARG A 9 10.17 43.29 -9.22
CA ARG A 9 9.58 42.15 -9.94
C ARG A 9 10.51 41.66 -11.04
N LEU A 10 11.23 42.57 -11.70
CA LEU A 10 12.24 42.21 -12.69
C LEU A 10 13.35 41.36 -12.07
N GLN A 11 13.88 41.77 -10.91
CA GLN A 11 14.87 40.99 -10.16
C GLN A 11 14.37 39.58 -9.80
N LYS A 12 13.10 39.43 -9.42
CA LYS A 12 12.50 38.10 -9.19
C LYS A 12 12.47 37.24 -10.45
N LEU A 13 12.25 37.82 -11.63
CA LEU A 13 12.24 37.09 -12.89
C LEU A 13 13.64 36.71 -13.36
N ILE A 14 14.63 37.57 -13.15
CA ILE A 14 16.04 37.30 -13.45
C ILE A 14 16.57 36.16 -12.59
N ASN A 15 16.18 36.11 -11.32
CA ASN A 15 16.60 35.04 -10.39
C ASN A 15 15.93 33.68 -10.65
N LYS A 16 14.98 33.57 -11.61
CA LYS A 16 14.41 32.28 -11.99
C LYS A 16 15.39 31.52 -12.87
N ALA A 17 15.58 30.23 -12.61
CA ALA A 17 16.40 29.34 -13.44
C ALA A 17 15.89 29.18 -14.89
N THR A 18 14.69 29.67 -15.20
CA THR A 18 14.10 29.69 -16.54
C THR A 18 14.35 31.01 -17.27
N PHE A 19 15.13 31.94 -16.72
CA PHE A 19 15.43 33.22 -17.37
C PHE A 19 16.32 33.02 -18.60
N LYS A 20 15.92 33.62 -19.72
CA LYS A 20 16.72 33.65 -20.96
C LYS A 20 17.40 34.99 -21.16
N HIS A 21 16.59 36.04 -21.23
CA HIS A 21 17.02 37.34 -21.70
C HIS A 21 16.07 38.43 -21.18
N CYS A 22 16.57 39.65 -21.00
CA CYS A 22 15.74 40.81 -20.68
C CYS A 22 16.04 41.95 -21.66
N THR A 23 14.99 42.54 -22.24
CA THR A 23 15.08 43.76 -23.07
C THR A 23 14.58 44.95 -22.28
N SER A 24 15.38 46.00 -22.15
CA SER A 24 14.93 47.28 -21.59
C SER A 24 14.39 48.16 -22.71
N TYR A 25 13.15 48.63 -22.57
CA TYR A 25 12.53 49.54 -23.54
C TYR A 25 12.63 51.00 -23.06
N ASN A 26 12.35 51.24 -21.77
CA ASN A 26 12.44 52.54 -21.11
C ASN A 26 12.92 52.34 -19.65
N ASP A 27 13.29 53.40 -18.95
CA ASP A 27 13.75 53.36 -17.54
C ASP A 27 12.78 52.61 -16.61
N ASN A 28 11.48 52.70 -16.89
CA ASN A 28 10.41 52.08 -16.10
C ASN A 28 9.74 50.89 -16.81
N LEU A 29 10.27 50.37 -17.93
CA LEU A 29 9.65 49.27 -18.66
C LEU A 29 10.68 48.30 -19.25
N ASN A 30 10.63 47.06 -18.76
CA ASN A 30 11.49 45.97 -19.19
C ASN A 30 10.63 44.77 -19.64
N ALA A 31 11.11 44.00 -20.60
CA ALA A 31 10.53 42.73 -20.98
C ALA A 31 11.47 41.60 -20.61
N ALA A 32 11.01 40.71 -19.72
CA ALA A 32 11.74 39.51 -19.36
C ALA A 32 11.24 38.32 -20.19
N GLU A 33 12.14 37.66 -20.89
CA GLU A 33 11.88 36.41 -21.58
C GLU A 33 12.29 35.23 -20.70
N LEU A 34 11.35 34.31 -20.49
CA LEU A 34 11.54 33.08 -19.74
C LEU A 34 11.38 31.90 -20.70
N GLU A 35 12.20 30.88 -20.54
CA GLU A 35 12.07 29.61 -21.24
C GLU A 35 10.92 28.77 -20.67
N ASN A 36 10.19 28.11 -21.57
CA ASN A 36 9.18 27.13 -21.19
C ASN A 36 9.88 25.89 -20.63
N LYS A 37 9.66 25.61 -19.35
CA LYS A 37 10.18 24.40 -18.70
C LYS A 37 9.44 23.17 -19.22
N ILE A 38 10.09 22.41 -20.11
CA ILE A 38 9.60 21.09 -20.52
C ILE A 38 10.07 20.07 -19.48
N ILE A 39 9.14 19.57 -18.67
CA ILE A 39 9.42 18.50 -17.71
C ILE A 39 9.10 17.17 -18.38
N LYS A 40 10.10 16.32 -18.58
CA LYS A 40 9.90 14.94 -19.04
C LYS A 40 9.62 14.05 -17.82
N PHE A 41 8.47 13.41 -17.81
CA PHE A 41 8.10 12.42 -16.79
C PHE A 41 8.39 11.01 -17.32
N ASP A 42 9.68 10.65 -17.33
CA ASP A 42 10.19 9.35 -17.79
C ASP A 42 10.22 8.28 -16.68
N LYS A 43 10.05 8.69 -15.42
CA LYS A 43 9.98 7.79 -14.27
C LYS A 43 8.53 7.43 -13.93
N PRO A 44 8.24 6.15 -13.61
CA PRO A 44 6.89 5.69 -13.28
C PRO A 44 6.46 6.07 -11.86
N ILE A 45 6.71 7.31 -11.43
CA ILE A 45 6.39 7.79 -10.07
C ILE A 45 4.88 7.78 -9.85
N TYR A 46 4.10 8.27 -10.82
CA TYR A 46 2.65 8.31 -10.73
C TYR A 46 2.02 6.91 -10.76
N VAL A 47 2.60 5.99 -11.53
CA VAL A 47 2.15 4.60 -11.58
C VAL A 47 2.41 3.93 -10.23
N GLY A 48 3.61 4.11 -9.65
CA GLY A 48 3.94 3.60 -8.33
C GLY A 48 3.03 4.16 -7.23
N PHE A 49 2.69 5.45 -7.31
CA PHE A 49 1.73 6.09 -6.39
C PHE A 49 0.33 5.50 -6.52
N ALA A 50 -0.18 5.35 -7.76
CA ALA A 50 -1.50 4.76 -8.00
C ALA A 50 -1.59 3.31 -7.52
N VAL A 51 -0.58 2.49 -7.79
CA VAL A 51 -0.52 1.09 -7.30
C VAL A 51 -0.51 1.06 -5.78
N LEU A 52 0.29 1.92 -5.12
CA LEU A 52 0.34 1.99 -3.66
C LEU A 52 -1.01 2.37 -3.04
N ASP A 53 -1.72 3.34 -3.64
CA ASP A 53 -3.03 3.77 -3.15
C ASP A 53 -4.10 2.70 -3.35
N ILE A 54 -4.08 1.98 -4.47
CA ILE A 54 -4.96 0.82 -4.70
C ILE A 54 -4.68 -0.26 -3.65
N SER A 55 -3.41 -0.62 -3.43
CA SER A 55 -3.03 -1.62 -2.42
C SER A 55 -3.54 -1.25 -1.02
N LYS A 56 -3.36 0.01 -0.58
CA LYS A 56 -3.89 0.47 0.72
C LYS A 56 -5.41 0.41 0.78
N THR A 57 -6.10 0.76 -0.30
CA THR A 57 -7.56 0.72 -0.35
C THR A 57 -8.08 -0.70 -0.14
N LEU A 58 -7.46 -1.70 -0.79
CA LEU A 58 -7.80 -3.11 -0.61
C LEU A 58 -7.50 -3.62 0.81
N MET A 59 -6.36 -3.22 1.39
CA MET A 59 -6.03 -3.54 2.78
C MET A 59 -7.04 -2.97 3.78
N TYR A 60 -7.47 -1.72 3.59
CA TYR A 60 -8.46 -1.09 4.45
C TYR A 60 -9.86 -1.68 4.25
N ASP A 61 -10.27 -1.98 3.02
CA ASP A 61 -11.54 -2.65 2.74
C ASP A 61 -11.60 -3.98 3.49
N TYR A 62 -10.56 -4.80 3.38
CA TYR A 62 -10.50 -6.07 4.09
C TYR A 62 -10.50 -5.88 5.62
N HIS A 63 -9.72 -4.95 6.15
CA HIS A 63 -9.69 -4.72 7.60
C HIS A 63 -11.06 -4.26 8.14
N PHE A 64 -11.65 -3.22 7.56
CA PHE A 64 -12.84 -2.59 8.13
C PHE A 64 -14.13 -3.32 7.73
N ASN A 65 -14.28 -3.70 6.45
CA ASN A 65 -15.53 -4.26 5.94
C ASN A 65 -15.65 -5.78 6.13
N VAL A 66 -14.53 -6.49 6.30
CA VAL A 66 -14.52 -7.96 6.51
C VAL A 66 -14.16 -8.30 7.95
N MET A 67 -12.91 -8.04 8.37
CA MET A 67 -12.39 -8.53 9.65
C MET A 67 -12.99 -7.80 10.86
N LYS A 68 -12.96 -6.46 10.88
CA LYS A 68 -13.50 -5.66 11.99
C LYS A 68 -15.02 -5.78 12.08
N LYS A 69 -15.71 -5.87 10.95
CA LYS A 69 -17.16 -6.08 10.89
C LYS A 69 -17.57 -7.43 11.49
N HIS A 70 -16.81 -8.50 11.22
CA HIS A 70 -17.12 -9.83 11.75
C HIS A 70 -16.76 -9.99 13.23
N TYR A 71 -15.55 -9.60 13.61
CA TYR A 71 -15.04 -9.85 14.97
C TYR A 71 -15.36 -8.73 15.98
N GLY A 72 -15.78 -7.55 15.51
CA GLY A 72 -16.12 -6.42 16.38
C GLY A 72 -14.95 -6.03 17.29
N ASP A 73 -15.16 -6.09 18.60
CA ASP A 73 -14.13 -5.76 19.60
C ASP A 73 -13.18 -6.93 19.93
N ASN A 74 -13.48 -8.13 19.42
CA ASN A 74 -12.63 -9.31 19.62
C ASN A 74 -11.40 -9.35 18.70
N ILE A 75 -11.20 -8.33 17.85
CA ILE A 75 -10.04 -8.21 16.97
C ILE A 75 -9.24 -6.96 17.29
N LYS A 76 -7.92 -7.15 17.40
CA LYS A 76 -6.94 -6.08 17.54
C LYS A 76 -5.92 -6.17 16.42
N LEU A 77 -5.83 -5.11 15.62
CA LEU A 77 -4.75 -4.96 14.63
C LEU A 77 -3.47 -4.61 15.38
N MET A 78 -2.48 -5.51 15.32
CA MET A 78 -1.22 -5.40 16.06
C MET A 78 -0.14 -4.73 15.23
N ASN A 79 -0.07 -5.06 13.93
CA ASN A 79 0.91 -4.49 13.02
C ASN A 79 0.44 -4.52 11.57
N THR A 80 0.99 -3.64 10.74
CA THR A 80 0.77 -3.58 9.30
C THR A 80 2.11 -3.50 8.58
N ASP A 81 2.30 -4.29 7.52
CA ASP A 81 3.44 -4.21 6.60
C ASP A 81 2.90 -4.12 5.16
N THR A 82 3.76 -3.77 4.20
CA THR A 82 3.57 -3.54 2.74
C THR A 82 2.34 -4.21 2.10
N ASP A 83 2.04 -5.44 2.46
CA ASP A 83 0.94 -6.27 1.98
C ASP A 83 0.39 -7.21 3.08
N SER A 84 0.66 -6.96 4.36
CA SER A 84 0.34 -7.86 5.47
C SER A 84 -0.31 -7.17 6.65
N LEU A 85 -1.21 -7.89 7.31
CA LEU A 85 -1.92 -7.46 8.51
C LEU A 85 -1.70 -8.52 9.60
N VAL A 86 -1.29 -8.07 10.78
CA VAL A 86 -1.09 -8.94 11.94
C VAL A 86 -2.22 -8.70 12.93
N TYR A 87 -3.04 -9.72 13.16
CA TYR A 87 -4.16 -9.64 14.06
C TYR A 87 -3.92 -10.46 15.33
N HIS A 88 -4.40 -9.91 16.44
CA HIS A 88 -4.71 -10.66 17.63
C HIS A 88 -6.23 -10.82 17.69
N ILE A 89 -6.71 -12.06 17.53
CA ILE A 89 -8.13 -12.39 17.47
C ILE A 89 -8.46 -13.21 18.72
N ASN A 90 -9.38 -12.70 19.54
CA ASN A 90 -9.90 -13.43 20.69
C ASN A 90 -11.03 -14.36 20.23
N THR A 91 -10.67 -15.56 19.76
CA THR A 91 -11.61 -16.61 19.33
C THR A 91 -11.16 -17.97 19.86
N LYS A 92 -12.11 -18.90 20.02
CA LYS A 92 -11.79 -20.29 20.40
C LYS A 92 -11.22 -21.08 19.23
N ASP A 93 -11.79 -20.87 18.05
CA ASP A 93 -11.38 -21.52 16.82
C ASP A 93 -11.52 -20.54 15.65
N PHE A 94 -10.40 -20.25 14.98
CA PHE A 94 -10.36 -19.38 13.82
C PHE A 94 -10.95 -20.07 12.57
N TYR A 95 -10.59 -21.34 12.33
CA TYR A 95 -11.05 -22.07 11.15
C TYR A 95 -12.52 -22.46 11.24
N GLY A 96 -13.03 -22.72 12.45
CA GLY A 96 -14.46 -22.86 12.69
C GLY A 96 -15.24 -21.60 12.27
N ASN A 97 -14.72 -20.41 12.54
CA ASN A 97 -15.35 -19.16 12.10
C ASN A 97 -15.31 -18.98 10.58
N LEU A 98 -14.22 -19.40 9.92
CA LEU A 98 -14.13 -19.38 8.46
C LEU A 98 -15.16 -20.33 7.83
N THR A 99 -15.26 -21.56 8.33
CA THR A 99 -16.24 -22.55 7.84
C THR A 99 -17.68 -22.09 8.02
N ASN A 100 -17.97 -21.43 9.15
CA ASN A 100 -19.32 -20.95 9.47
C ASN A 100 -19.71 -19.66 8.73
N ASN A 101 -18.74 -18.92 8.17
CA ASN A 101 -19.00 -17.66 7.51
C ASN A 101 -18.45 -17.67 6.07
N PRO A 102 -19.29 -17.97 5.06
CA PRO A 102 -18.85 -18.06 3.68
C PRO A 102 -18.30 -16.73 3.14
N ASN A 103 -18.71 -15.58 3.69
CA ASN A 103 -18.16 -14.28 3.30
C ASN A 103 -16.71 -14.09 3.74
N LEU A 104 -16.33 -14.62 4.92
CA LEU A 104 -14.94 -14.63 5.35
C LEU A 104 -14.11 -15.60 4.50
N LEU A 105 -14.67 -16.78 4.24
CA LEU A 105 -13.98 -17.82 3.49
C LEU A 105 -13.71 -17.39 2.03
N ASP A 106 -14.66 -16.71 1.39
CA ASP A 106 -14.53 -16.17 0.02
C ASP A 106 -13.43 -15.09 -0.10
N ARG A 107 -13.13 -14.38 0.99
CA ARG A 107 -12.09 -13.35 1.04
C ARG A 107 -10.71 -13.91 1.44
N MET A 108 -10.61 -15.21 1.71
CA MET A 108 -9.41 -15.88 2.20
C MET A 108 -8.89 -16.90 1.19
N ASP A 109 -7.57 -16.93 0.99
CA ASP A 109 -6.91 -17.99 0.25
C ASP A 109 -6.49 -19.11 1.22
N THR A 110 -7.19 -20.23 1.14
CA THR A 110 -6.95 -21.45 1.93
C THR A 110 -6.41 -22.60 1.08
N SER A 111 -5.95 -22.35 -0.15
CA SER A 111 -5.43 -23.40 -1.04
C SER A 111 -4.20 -24.11 -0.47
N ASP A 112 -3.43 -23.40 0.37
CA ASP A 112 -2.22 -23.91 1.00
C ASP A 112 -2.50 -24.80 2.23
N LEU A 113 -3.76 -24.97 2.63
CA LEU A 113 -4.15 -25.89 3.70
C LEU A 113 -4.10 -27.36 3.23
N PRO A 114 -3.88 -28.33 4.14
CA PRO A 114 -3.96 -29.75 3.80
C PRO A 114 -5.32 -30.12 3.19
N LYS A 115 -5.35 -31.06 2.25
CA LYS A 115 -6.58 -31.48 1.55
C LYS A 115 -7.68 -32.00 2.48
N ASP A 116 -7.29 -32.56 3.63
CA ASP A 116 -8.21 -33.08 4.64
C ASP A 116 -8.77 -31.98 5.57
N HIS A 117 -8.36 -30.72 5.40
CA HIS A 117 -8.78 -29.62 6.24
C HIS A 117 -10.17 -29.11 5.83
N PRO A 118 -11.10 -28.82 6.77
CA PRO A 118 -12.48 -28.41 6.46
C PRO A 118 -12.58 -27.12 5.64
N CYS A 119 -11.60 -26.21 5.78
CA CYS A 119 -11.54 -24.97 5.02
C CYS A 119 -10.72 -25.06 3.72
N HIS A 120 -10.27 -26.24 3.29
CA HIS A 120 -9.46 -26.37 2.08
C HIS A 120 -10.30 -26.11 0.82
N ILE A 121 -9.82 -25.21 -0.04
CA ILE A 121 -10.45 -24.90 -1.32
C ILE A 121 -9.48 -25.32 -2.42
N ALA A 122 -9.93 -26.20 -3.32
CA ALA A 122 -9.09 -26.79 -4.37
C ALA A 122 -8.81 -25.83 -5.54
N GLU A 123 -9.70 -24.88 -5.79
CA GLU A 123 -9.60 -23.89 -6.87
C GLU A 123 -9.62 -22.48 -6.28
N GLN A 124 -8.69 -21.64 -6.73
CA GLN A 124 -8.71 -20.24 -6.33
C GLN A 124 -10.01 -19.60 -6.84
N PRO A 125 -10.76 -18.86 -6.01
CA PRO A 125 -11.94 -18.17 -6.50
C PRO A 125 -11.51 -17.18 -7.59
N ASN A 126 -12.15 -17.21 -8.75
CA ASN A 126 -11.81 -16.37 -9.91
C ASN A 126 -12.17 -14.87 -9.73
N HIS A 127 -12.19 -14.38 -8.49
CA HIS A 127 -12.60 -13.01 -8.18
C HIS A 127 -11.40 -12.05 -8.23
N THR A 128 -11.59 -10.95 -8.96
CA THR A 128 -10.61 -9.91 -9.33
C THR A 128 -10.01 -9.09 -8.17
N HIS A 129 -10.19 -9.48 -6.91
CA HIS A 129 -9.82 -8.63 -5.77
C HIS A 129 -9.13 -9.42 -4.65
N SER A 130 -7.80 -9.25 -4.57
CA SER A 130 -6.94 -9.43 -3.39
C SER A 130 -7.36 -10.50 -2.38
N PHE A 131 -6.79 -11.71 -2.50
CA PHE A 131 -7.01 -12.77 -1.53
C PHE A 131 -6.08 -12.66 -0.32
N TRP A 132 -6.60 -13.05 0.83
CA TRP A 132 -5.88 -12.99 2.09
C TRP A 132 -5.52 -14.38 2.60
N GLN A 133 -4.24 -14.67 2.73
CA GLN A 133 -3.76 -15.97 3.20
C GLN A 133 -3.31 -15.89 4.66
N GLU A 134 -3.73 -16.87 5.48
CA GLU A 134 -3.12 -17.05 6.81
C GLU A 134 -1.70 -17.64 6.67
N ARG A 135 -0.73 -17.05 7.37
CA ARG A 135 0.60 -17.66 7.54
C ARG A 135 1.01 -17.75 8.99
N ARG A 136 1.58 -18.89 9.36
CA ARG A 136 2.32 -19.04 10.62
C ARG A 136 3.82 -18.95 10.31
N LYS A 137 4.35 -17.73 10.23
CA LYS A 137 5.79 -17.50 10.03
C LYS A 137 6.32 -16.47 11.01
N SER A 138 7.22 -16.90 11.89
CA SER A 138 8.07 -16.00 12.68
C SER A 138 9.09 -15.35 11.74
N ARG A 139 9.11 -14.03 11.66
CA ARG A 139 10.15 -13.25 10.96
C ARG A 139 10.58 -12.10 11.87
N SER A 140 11.87 -11.85 11.93
CA SER A 140 12.44 -10.70 12.65
C SER A 140 13.52 -10.07 11.78
N LEU A 141 13.46 -8.75 11.66
CA LEU A 141 14.42 -7.99 10.86
C LEU A 141 15.83 -8.16 11.44
N GLY A 142 16.81 -8.46 10.59
CA GLY A 142 18.22 -8.55 10.98
C GLY A 142 18.65 -9.83 11.70
N ILE A 143 17.76 -10.81 11.91
CA ILE A 143 18.09 -12.11 12.52
C ILE A 143 17.96 -13.23 11.48
N ARG A 144 18.89 -14.19 11.51
CA ARG A 144 18.85 -15.34 10.60
C ARG A 144 17.63 -16.22 10.84
N GLN A 145 17.05 -16.75 9.76
CA GLN A 145 15.77 -17.47 9.81
C GLN A 145 15.84 -18.78 10.62
N ASP A 146 16.98 -19.46 10.64
CA ASP A 146 17.23 -20.67 11.44
C ASP A 146 17.13 -20.39 12.94
N VAL A 147 17.73 -19.29 13.40
CA VAL A 147 17.67 -18.85 14.81
C VAL A 147 16.23 -18.53 15.21
N VAL A 148 15.52 -17.80 14.34
CA VAL A 148 14.12 -17.39 14.53
C VAL A 148 13.19 -18.61 14.63
N LYS A 149 13.37 -19.61 13.77
CA LYS A 149 12.52 -20.81 13.75
C LYS A 149 12.78 -21.75 14.92
N ASN A 150 14.02 -21.85 15.39
CA ASN A 150 14.40 -22.81 16.42
C ASN A 150 14.17 -22.29 17.85
N HIS A 151 14.19 -20.98 18.07
CA HIS A 151 14.15 -20.40 19.43
C HIS A 151 12.92 -19.54 19.76
N MET A 152 12.07 -19.19 18.79
CA MET A 152 10.82 -18.48 19.08
C MET A 152 9.60 -19.39 18.98
N THR A 153 8.96 -19.65 20.12
CA THR A 153 7.64 -20.28 20.20
C THR A 153 6.56 -19.21 20.33
N TYR A 154 5.45 -19.37 19.59
CA TYR A 154 4.27 -18.51 19.74
C TYR A 154 3.30 -19.18 20.71
N ASN A 155 3.09 -18.59 21.88
CA ASN A 155 2.10 -19.04 22.86
C ASN A 155 0.73 -18.35 22.70
N ASP A 156 0.65 -17.26 21.93
CA ASP A 156 -0.59 -16.53 21.66
C ASP A 156 -1.06 -16.80 20.23
N GLN A 157 -2.38 -17.02 20.03
CA GLN A 157 -3.01 -17.13 18.71
C GLN A 157 -2.96 -15.77 17.98
N LYS A 158 -1.81 -15.48 17.37
CA LYS A 158 -1.63 -14.36 16.44
C LYS A 158 -1.86 -14.89 15.03
N VAL A 159 -2.84 -14.31 14.35
CA VAL A 159 -3.18 -14.66 12.97
C VAL A 159 -2.50 -13.63 12.07
N PHE A 160 -1.54 -14.09 11.27
CA PHE A 160 -0.91 -13.25 10.25
C PHE A 160 -1.66 -13.47 8.95
N VAL A 161 -2.14 -12.39 8.38
CA VAL A 161 -2.92 -12.41 7.15
C VAL A 161 -2.16 -11.60 6.10
N TRP A 162 -1.99 -12.18 4.92
CA TRP A 162 -1.18 -11.59 3.85
C TRP A 162 -1.96 -11.49 2.55
N CYS A 163 -1.93 -10.33 1.90
CA CYS A 163 -2.58 -10.12 0.61
C CYS A 163 -1.74 -10.76 -0.49
N ARG A 164 -2.28 -11.78 -1.16
CA ARG A 164 -1.68 -12.35 -2.35
C ARG A 164 -1.87 -11.39 -3.50
N GLY A 165 -0.79 -10.74 -3.90
CA GLY A 165 -0.72 -10.01 -5.16
C GLY A 165 -0.60 -11.00 -6.30
N ASP A 166 -1.74 -11.53 -6.77
CA ASP A 166 -1.75 -12.15 -8.09
C ASP A 166 -1.51 -11.01 -9.08
N GLY A 167 -0.44 -11.14 -9.87
CA GLY A 167 0.03 -10.06 -10.73
C GLY A 167 -1.12 -9.53 -11.58
N PHE A 168 -1.26 -8.20 -11.63
CA PHE A 168 -2.03 -7.56 -12.68
C PHE A 168 -1.45 -8.02 -14.03
N GLN A 169 -2.06 -9.05 -14.63
CA GLN A 169 -1.80 -9.49 -16.01
C GLN A 169 -2.58 -8.61 -16.99
#